data_AF-A0A380Z842-F1
#
_entry.id   AF-A0A380Z842-F1
#
_cell.length_a   1.000
_cell.length_b   1.000
_cell.length_c   1.000
_cell.angle_alpha   90.00
_cell.angle_beta   90.00
_cell.angle_gamma   90.00
#
_symmetry.space_group_name_H-M   'P 1'
#
loop_
_entity.id
_entity.type
_entity.pdbx_description
1 polymer ?
#
loop_
_entity_poly.entity_id
_entity_poly.type
_entity_poly.pdbx_seq_one_letter_code
_entity_poly.pdbx_strand_id
1 'polypeptide(L)'
;MLLLNQLKPNTYFDSVTLMAISTKVNQLEGVIQAQIAMGTPMNKAVLKEAHLFDSQLEKAGPSDLMIALSLEKGASEQKILSEVEKLLIRKPFDDAQAENDIFHSINSVNEKHPETNLAIISVNGLYAAREAEKALNLNKNVMLFSECFYRARIEIKAISSSKRFINDGTRLWYSHN
;
A
#
# COMPACT_ATOMS: atom_id res chain seq x y z
N MET A 1 24.74 -11.16 -15.03
CA MET A 1 24.00 -10.31 -14.10
C MET A 1 24.61 -8.94 -14.10
N LEU A 2 23.79 -7.92 -14.27
CA LEU A 2 24.13 -6.50 -14.15
C LEU A 2 23.16 -5.88 -13.15
N LEU A 3 23.68 -5.15 -12.17
CA LEU A 3 22.84 -4.40 -11.22
C LEU A 3 22.59 -3.00 -11.78
N LEU A 4 21.32 -2.61 -11.79
CA LEU A 4 20.87 -1.30 -12.24
C LEU A 4 19.97 -0.71 -11.17
N ASN A 5 20.52 0.26 -10.44
CA ASN A 5 19.83 0.93 -9.35
C ASN A 5 19.59 2.40 -9.69
N GLN A 6 18.38 2.88 -9.39
CA GLN A 6 18.01 4.29 -9.51
C GLN A 6 17.33 4.79 -8.24
N LEU A 7 17.64 6.04 -7.89
CA LEU A 7 17.01 6.76 -6.80
C LEU A 7 16.19 7.92 -7.40
N LYS A 8 14.90 7.97 -7.07
CA LYS A 8 14.02 9.08 -7.44
C LYS A 8 13.64 9.84 -6.16
N PRO A 9 14.29 11.00 -5.90
CA PRO A 9 14.05 11.74 -4.68
C PRO A 9 12.64 12.33 -4.64
N ASN A 10 12.07 12.46 -3.45
CA ASN A 10 10.75 13.06 -3.20
C ASN A 10 9.63 12.48 -4.08
N THR A 11 9.71 11.19 -4.40
CA THR A 11 8.76 10.48 -5.26
C THR A 11 8.10 9.39 -4.42
N TYR A 12 6.88 9.66 -3.94
CA TYR A 12 6.19 8.77 -3.02
C TYR A 12 5.09 7.95 -3.71
N PHE A 13 5.06 6.66 -3.42
CA PHE A 13 3.99 5.73 -3.80
C PHE A 13 3.65 4.84 -2.60
N ASP A 14 2.43 4.33 -2.55
CA ASP A 14 2.03 3.33 -1.55
C ASP A 14 2.64 1.95 -1.86
N SER A 15 2.80 1.13 -0.83
CA SER A 15 3.46 -0.18 -0.94
C SER A 15 2.73 -1.16 -1.85
N VAL A 16 1.39 -1.09 -1.98
CA VAL A 16 0.62 -2.01 -2.83
C VAL A 16 0.87 -1.69 -4.30
N THR A 17 0.85 -0.41 -4.66
CA THR A 17 1.24 0.07 -5.98
C THR A 17 2.66 -0.37 -6.32
N LEU A 18 3.61 -0.15 -5.41
CA LEU A 18 5.02 -0.53 -5.62
C LEU A 18 5.22 -2.04 -5.76
N MET A 19 4.48 -2.84 -5.01
CA MET A 19 4.49 -4.30 -5.13
C MET A 19 3.95 -4.74 -6.50
N ALA A 20 2.81 -4.18 -6.94
CA ALA A 20 2.23 -4.49 -8.25
C ALA A 20 3.17 -4.10 -9.41
N ILE A 21 3.82 -2.94 -9.32
CA ILE A 21 4.81 -2.51 -10.32
C ILE A 21 6.01 -3.46 -10.28
N SER A 22 6.54 -3.78 -9.10
CA SER A 22 7.66 -4.74 -8.97
C SER A 22 7.33 -6.08 -9.62
N THR A 23 6.13 -6.63 -9.40
CA THR A 23 5.67 -7.87 -10.04
C THR A 23 5.65 -7.77 -11.56
N LYS A 24 5.14 -6.66 -12.12
CA LYS A 24 5.12 -6.44 -13.57
C LYS A 24 6.54 -6.31 -14.15
N VAL A 25 7.43 -5.62 -13.45
CA VAL A 25 8.82 -5.43 -13.90
C VAL A 25 9.59 -6.74 -13.87
N ASN A 26 9.34 -7.62 -12.89
CA ASN A 26 9.92 -8.98 -12.85
C ASN A 26 9.49 -9.86 -14.04
N GLN A 27 8.45 -9.49 -14.79
CA GLN A 27 7.99 -10.23 -15.98
C GLN A 27 8.60 -9.69 -17.28
N LEU A 28 9.36 -8.59 -17.23
CA LEU A 28 10.00 -8.02 -18.42
C LEU A 28 11.18 -8.90 -18.86
N GLU A 29 11.31 -9.06 -20.17
CA GLU A 29 12.44 -9.77 -20.78
C GLU A 29 13.78 -9.13 -20.38
N GLY A 30 14.73 -9.94 -19.94
CA GLY A 30 16.05 -9.51 -19.49
C GLY A 30 16.11 -9.05 -18.04
N VAL A 31 15.00 -9.07 -17.29
CA VAL A 31 14.98 -8.84 -15.83
C VAL A 31 15.08 -10.18 -15.10
N ILE A 32 16.12 -10.34 -14.29
CA ILE A 32 16.30 -11.49 -13.38
C ILE A 32 15.50 -11.27 -12.10
N GLN A 33 15.60 -10.06 -11.54
CA GLN A 33 14.90 -9.68 -10.33
C GLN A 33 14.70 -8.17 -10.26
N ALA A 34 13.54 -7.73 -9.82
CA ALA A 34 13.21 -6.32 -9.62
C ALA A 34 12.56 -6.11 -8.26
N GLN A 35 13.01 -5.08 -7.55
CA GLN A 35 12.38 -4.61 -6.34
C GLN A 35 12.32 -3.09 -6.33
N ILE A 36 11.11 -2.57 -6.31
CA ILE A 36 10.83 -1.14 -6.29
C ILE A 36 10.17 -0.84 -4.95
N ALA A 37 10.78 0.05 -4.17
CA ALA A 37 10.39 0.28 -2.79
C ALA A 37 10.73 1.69 -2.31
N MET A 38 10.02 2.19 -1.29
CA MET A 38 10.40 3.42 -0.60
C MET A 38 11.69 3.23 0.21
N GLY A 39 12.50 4.28 0.37
CA GLY A 39 13.79 4.30 1.07
C GLY A 39 13.74 4.13 2.59
N THR A 40 12.83 3.30 3.12
CA THR A 40 12.73 2.99 4.55
C THR A 40 13.83 2.01 4.99
N PRO A 41 14.24 2.02 6.28
CA PRO A 41 15.24 1.08 6.79
C PRO A 41 14.88 -0.39 6.53
N MET A 42 13.61 -0.75 6.69
CA MET A 42 13.10 -2.09 6.44
C MET A 42 13.29 -2.50 4.98
N ASN A 43 12.88 -1.66 4.02
CA ASN A 43 13.01 -1.97 2.60
C ASN A 43 14.48 -2.05 2.16
N LYS A 44 15.36 -1.22 2.73
CA LYS A 44 16.80 -1.32 2.49
C LYS A 44 17.38 -2.65 2.97
N ALA A 45 16.92 -3.17 4.11
CA ALA A 45 17.33 -4.48 4.59
C ALA A 45 16.92 -5.59 3.62
N VAL A 46 15.68 -5.56 3.12
CA VAL A 46 15.20 -6.53 2.11
C VAL A 46 16.05 -6.48 0.83
N LEU A 47 16.38 -5.28 0.33
CA LEU A 47 17.25 -5.14 -0.84
C LEU A 47 18.66 -5.70 -0.61
N LYS A 48 19.21 -5.56 0.61
CA LYS A 48 20.52 -6.09 0.98
C LYS A 48 20.50 -7.62 0.99
N GLU A 49 19.48 -8.22 1.58
CA GLU A 49 19.27 -9.68 1.58
C GLU A 49 19.06 -10.24 0.17
N ALA A 50 18.37 -9.49 -0.69
CA ALA A 50 18.14 -9.84 -2.09
C ALA A 50 19.36 -9.61 -3.01
N HIS A 51 20.49 -9.12 -2.49
CA HIS A 51 21.67 -8.73 -3.27
C HIS A 51 21.38 -7.69 -4.38
N LEU A 52 20.36 -6.86 -4.19
CA LEU A 52 19.96 -5.78 -5.10
C LEU A 52 20.42 -4.40 -4.62
N PHE A 53 21.07 -4.34 -3.47
CA PHE A 53 21.46 -3.09 -2.82
C PHE A 53 22.87 -2.63 -3.20
N ASP A 54 23.04 -1.34 -3.47
CA ASP A 54 24.34 -0.69 -3.65
C ASP A 54 24.44 0.64 -2.87
N SER A 55 25.62 1.26 -2.90
CA SER A 55 25.89 2.51 -2.17
C SER A 55 25.04 3.70 -2.62
N GLN A 56 24.48 3.66 -3.83
CA GLN A 56 23.60 4.69 -4.35
C GLN A 56 22.28 4.75 -3.56
N LEU A 57 21.77 3.60 -3.10
CA LEU A 57 20.53 3.50 -2.34
C LEU A 57 20.69 3.79 -0.85
N GLU A 58 21.92 3.85 -0.33
CA GLU A 58 22.20 4.10 1.08
C GLU A 58 21.65 5.47 1.54
N LYS A 59 21.70 6.48 0.67
CA LYS A 59 21.23 7.84 0.95
C LYS A 59 19.71 8.03 0.86
N ALA A 60 18.98 7.03 0.35
CA ALA A 60 17.54 7.14 0.15
C ALA A 60 16.81 7.37 1.50
N GLY A 61 15.99 8.41 1.58
CA GLY A 61 15.09 8.63 2.70
C GLY A 61 13.75 7.92 2.53
N PRO A 62 12.89 7.89 3.56
CA PRO A 62 11.55 7.30 3.49
C PRO A 62 10.64 7.89 2.41
N SER A 63 10.93 9.11 1.94
CA SER A 63 10.19 9.81 0.88
C SER A 63 10.77 9.58 -0.53
N ASP A 64 11.85 8.82 -0.65
CA ASP A 64 12.52 8.57 -1.92
C ASP A 64 12.19 7.18 -2.45
N LEU A 65 11.97 7.10 -3.75
CA LEU A 65 11.71 5.84 -4.45
C LEU A 65 13.02 5.20 -4.87
N MET A 66 13.24 3.96 -4.45
CA MET A 66 14.34 3.11 -4.89
C MET A 66 13.82 2.15 -5.96
N ILE A 67 14.51 2.12 -7.10
CA ILE A 67 14.31 1.14 -8.16
C ILE A 67 15.59 0.29 -8.18
N ALA A 68 15.48 -0.99 -7.83
CA ALA A 68 16.62 -1.89 -7.80
C ALA A 68 16.38 -3.10 -8.70
N LEU A 69 17.24 -3.27 -9.71
CA LEU A 69 17.06 -4.26 -10.77
C LEU A 69 18.34 -5.11 -10.91
N SER A 70 18.15 -6.41 -11.05
CA SER A 70 19.14 -7.36 -11.51
C SER A 70 18.75 -7.83 -12.91
N LEU A 71 19.65 -7.63 -13.87
CA LEU A 71 19.41 -7.84 -15.29
C LEU A 71 20.32 -8.93 -15.87
N GLU A 72 19.86 -9.58 -16.93
CA GLU A 72 20.68 -10.48 -17.74
C GLU A 72 21.82 -9.73 -18.45
N LYS A 73 22.92 -10.42 -18.75
CA LYS A 73 24.01 -9.80 -19.53
C LYS A 73 23.52 -9.56 -20.96
N GLY A 74 23.54 -8.29 -21.40
CA GLY A 74 23.06 -7.89 -22.74
C GLY A 74 21.63 -7.38 -22.77
N ALA A 75 20.94 -7.34 -21.63
CA ALA A 75 19.64 -6.69 -21.53
C ALA A 75 19.75 -5.18 -21.83
N SER A 76 18.70 -4.62 -22.46
CA SER A 76 18.65 -3.18 -22.73
C SER A 76 18.18 -2.43 -21.48
N GLU A 77 19.12 -1.88 -20.72
CA GLU A 77 18.86 -1.07 -19.52
C GLU A 77 17.87 0.07 -19.79
N GLN A 78 18.07 0.79 -20.91
CA GLN A 78 17.23 1.92 -21.30
C GLN A 78 15.79 1.50 -21.60
N LYS A 79 15.59 0.37 -22.28
CA LYS A 79 14.25 -0.16 -22.57
C LYS A 79 13.53 -0.55 -21.28
N ILE A 80 14.22 -1.25 -20.38
CA ILE A 80 13.65 -1.70 -19.10
C ILE A 80 13.30 -0.50 -18.21
N LEU A 81 14.21 0.47 -18.07
CA LEU A 81 13.92 1.70 -17.33
C LEU A 81 12.73 2.47 -17.91
N SER A 82 12.64 2.58 -19.24
CA SER A 82 11.50 3.23 -19.88
C SER A 82 10.17 2.53 -19.56
N GLU A 83 10.13 1.20 -19.53
CA GLU A 83 8.94 0.45 -19.12
C GLU A 83 8.62 0.65 -17.63
N VAL A 84 9.62 0.66 -16.76
CA VAL A 84 9.44 0.99 -15.33
C VAL A 84 8.82 2.39 -15.18
N GLU A 85 9.30 3.38 -15.93
CA GLU A 85 8.77 4.74 -15.89
C GLU A 85 7.32 4.82 -16.37
N LYS A 86 6.96 4.10 -17.44
CA LYS A 86 5.56 4.02 -17.90
C LYS A 86 4.65 3.41 -16.83
N LEU A 87 5.12 2.40 -16.12
CA LEU A 87 4.37 1.77 -15.03
C LEU A 87 4.21 2.70 -13.82
N LEU A 88 5.19 3.56 -13.53
CA LEU A 88 5.12 4.55 -12.47
C LEU A 88 4.19 5.73 -12.81
N ILE A 89 4.06 6.09 -14.08
CA ILE A 89 3.17 7.17 -14.54
C ILE A 89 1.72 6.67 -14.66
N ARG A 90 1.52 5.40 -14.98
CA ARG A 90 0.18 4.81 -15.02
C ARG A 90 -0.43 4.81 -13.61
N LYS A 91 -1.57 5.49 -13.46
CA LYS A 91 -2.38 5.39 -12.24
C LYS A 91 -2.62 3.91 -11.92
N PRO A 92 -2.54 3.51 -10.63
CA PRO A 92 -2.88 2.15 -10.24
C PRO A 92 -4.36 1.91 -10.56
N PHE A 93 -4.64 0.77 -11.21
CA PHE A 93 -5.97 0.22 -11.49
C PHE A 93 -6.84 1.00 -12.48
N ASP A 94 -6.63 0.71 -13.75
CA ASP A 94 -7.69 0.76 -14.77
C ASP A 94 -7.94 -0.68 -15.29
N ASP A 95 -8.06 -1.62 -14.35
CA ASP A 95 -8.56 -2.97 -14.66
C ASP A 95 -10.08 -2.86 -14.84
N ALA A 96 -10.46 -2.55 -16.07
CA ALA A 96 -11.82 -2.45 -16.58
C ALA A 96 -12.56 -3.82 -16.60
N GLN A 97 -12.37 -4.68 -15.60
CA GLN A 97 -13.05 -5.99 -15.50
C GLN A 97 -13.71 -6.29 -14.15
N ALA A 98 -13.64 -5.39 -13.18
CA ALA A 98 -14.63 -5.39 -12.11
C ALA A 98 -15.43 -4.10 -12.24
N GLU A 99 -16.75 -4.20 -12.48
CA GLU A 99 -17.71 -3.20 -12.03
C GLU A 99 -17.67 -3.14 -10.50
N ASN A 100 -16.52 -2.76 -9.94
CA ASN A 100 -16.46 -2.29 -8.58
C ASN A 100 -16.97 -0.87 -8.66
N ASP A 101 -18.16 -0.62 -8.13
CA ASP A 101 -18.58 0.73 -7.81
C ASP A 101 -17.50 1.34 -6.89
N ILE A 102 -16.57 2.10 -7.48
CA ILE A 102 -15.53 2.80 -6.73
C ILE A 102 -16.21 3.99 -6.09
N PHE A 103 -16.28 3.98 -4.76
CA PHE A 103 -16.80 5.09 -3.98
C PHE A 103 -15.65 5.87 -3.35
N HIS A 104 -15.77 7.21 -3.35
CA HIS A 104 -14.79 8.10 -2.73
C HIS A 104 -15.08 8.41 -1.26
N SER A 105 -16.20 7.90 -0.71
CA SER A 105 -16.55 8.06 0.69
C SER A 105 -17.38 6.89 1.20
N ILE A 106 -17.23 6.57 2.48
CA ILE A 106 -18.04 5.53 3.15
C ILE A 106 -19.53 5.90 3.23
N ASN A 107 -19.86 7.19 3.21
CA ASN A 107 -21.25 7.66 3.16
C ASN A 107 -21.88 7.28 1.82
N SER A 108 -21.17 7.49 0.71
CA SER A 108 -21.64 7.13 -0.62
C SER A 108 -21.87 5.62 -0.76
N VAL A 109 -21.01 4.80 -0.14
CA VAL A 109 -21.23 3.34 -0.05
C VAL A 109 -22.52 3.05 0.73
N ASN A 110 -22.71 3.68 1.89
CA ASN A 110 -23.89 3.41 2.73
C ASN A 110 -25.21 3.91 2.11
N GLU A 111 -25.18 4.97 1.31
CA GLU A 111 -26.34 5.47 0.58
C GLU A 111 -26.77 4.49 -0.52
N LYS A 112 -25.80 3.92 -1.27
CA LYS A 112 -26.09 3.01 -2.38
C LYS A 112 -26.26 1.55 -1.94
N HIS A 113 -25.57 1.14 -0.87
CA HIS A 113 -25.55 -0.22 -0.31
C HIS A 113 -25.73 -0.19 1.22
N PRO A 114 -26.92 0.21 1.72
CA PRO A 114 -27.17 0.31 3.16
C PRO A 114 -27.06 -1.03 3.89
N GLU A 115 -27.26 -2.15 3.19
CA GLU A 115 -27.18 -3.52 3.70
C GLU A 115 -25.78 -3.98 4.10
N THR A 116 -24.73 -3.29 3.60
CA THR A 116 -23.34 -3.59 3.97
C THR A 116 -23.15 -3.52 5.48
N ASN A 117 -22.33 -4.41 6.04
CA ASN A 117 -22.18 -4.52 7.49
C ASN A 117 -20.74 -4.63 7.98
N LEU A 118 -19.74 -4.60 7.08
CA LEU A 118 -18.31 -4.70 7.41
C LEU A 118 -17.51 -3.65 6.63
N ALA A 119 -16.58 -2.99 7.32
CA ALA A 119 -15.61 -2.07 6.76
C ALA A 119 -14.20 -2.55 7.15
N ILE A 120 -13.34 -2.77 6.16
CA ILE A 120 -11.92 -3.08 6.34
C ILE A 120 -11.13 -1.81 6.03
N ILE A 121 -10.34 -1.33 6.99
CA ILE A 121 -9.67 -0.03 6.91
C ILE A 121 -8.16 -0.22 6.86
N SER A 122 -7.60 0.11 5.69
CA SER A 122 -6.17 -0.02 5.35
C SER A 122 -5.61 1.28 4.77
N VAL A 123 -6.05 2.44 5.29
CA VAL A 123 -5.57 3.77 4.90
C VAL A 123 -4.35 4.22 5.72
N ASN A 124 -3.73 5.35 5.39
CA ASN A 124 -2.67 5.92 6.23
C ASN A 124 -3.14 6.10 7.69
N GLY A 125 -2.29 5.72 8.65
CA GLY A 125 -2.59 5.73 10.09
C GLY A 125 -3.11 7.05 10.65
N LEU A 126 -2.71 8.19 10.04
CA LEU A 126 -3.21 9.52 10.40
C LEU A 126 -4.74 9.65 10.18
N TYR A 127 -5.29 8.94 9.19
CA TYR A 127 -6.71 8.99 8.82
C TYR A 127 -7.51 7.78 9.29
N ALA A 128 -6.83 6.70 9.65
CA ALA A 128 -7.42 5.41 10.00
C ALA A 128 -8.50 5.54 11.09
N ALA A 129 -8.22 6.33 12.12
CA ALA A 129 -9.17 6.56 13.22
C ALA A 129 -10.46 7.24 12.77
N ARG A 130 -10.33 8.28 11.96
CA ARG A 130 -11.47 9.05 11.43
C ARG A 130 -12.35 8.19 10.54
N GLU A 131 -11.76 7.35 9.68
CA GLU A 131 -12.54 6.46 8.82
C GLU A 131 -13.21 5.34 9.64
N ALA A 132 -12.56 4.84 10.71
CA ALA A 132 -13.15 3.87 11.63
C ALA A 132 -14.35 4.44 12.39
N GLU A 133 -14.24 5.67 12.88
CA GLU A 133 -15.34 6.38 13.53
C GLU A 133 -16.55 6.53 12.60
N LYS A 134 -16.35 6.97 11.35
CA LYS A 134 -17.44 7.08 10.38
C LYS A 134 -18.13 5.72 10.14
N ALA A 135 -17.35 4.66 9.95
CA ALA A 135 -17.88 3.31 9.73
C ALA A 135 -18.73 2.84 10.93
N LEU A 136 -18.21 3.02 12.15
CA LEU A 136 -18.96 2.71 13.37
C LEU A 136 -20.24 3.55 13.46
N ASN A 137 -20.17 4.85 13.14
CA ASN A 137 -21.31 5.76 13.13
C ASN A 137 -22.42 5.32 12.15
N LEU A 138 -22.03 4.74 11.02
CA LEU A 138 -22.93 4.12 10.03
C LEU A 138 -23.34 2.67 10.39
N ASN A 139 -23.12 2.23 11.63
CA ASN A 139 -23.46 0.90 12.13
C ASN A 139 -22.78 -0.27 11.40
N LYS A 140 -21.59 -0.05 10.84
CA LYS A 140 -20.76 -1.11 10.26
C LYS A 140 -19.85 -1.73 11.32
N ASN A 141 -19.56 -3.03 11.18
CA ASN A 141 -18.43 -3.70 11.82
C ASN A 141 -17.13 -3.19 11.20
N VAL A 142 -16.06 -3.06 11.99
CA VAL A 142 -14.79 -2.47 11.55
C VAL A 142 -13.63 -3.39 11.84
N MET A 143 -12.89 -3.76 10.82
CA MET A 143 -11.54 -4.32 10.95
C MET A 143 -10.52 -3.24 10.63
N LEU A 144 -9.73 -2.82 11.61
CA LEU A 144 -8.70 -1.80 11.46
C LEU A 144 -7.34 -2.49 11.27
N PHE A 145 -6.84 -2.46 10.03
CA PHE A 145 -5.52 -2.99 9.69
C PHE A 145 -4.43 -1.94 9.91
N SER A 146 -4.76 -0.67 9.69
CA SER A 146 -3.83 0.44 9.87
C SER A 146 -3.52 0.72 11.34
N GLU A 147 -2.23 0.88 11.63
CA GLU A 147 -1.78 1.44 12.92
C GLU A 147 -2.24 2.89 13.05
N CYS A 148 -2.78 3.26 14.22
CA CYS A 148 -3.17 4.64 14.54
C CYS A 148 -2.55 5.08 15.88
N PHE A 149 -2.52 6.39 16.12
CA PHE A 149 -2.00 6.91 17.39
C PHE A 149 -2.75 6.34 18.59
N TYR A 150 -2.02 6.06 19.67
CA TYR A 150 -2.56 5.43 20.88
C TYR A 150 -3.84 6.10 21.43
N ARG A 151 -3.89 7.43 21.47
CA ARG A 151 -5.08 8.19 21.92
C ARG A 151 -6.28 7.93 21.02
N ALA A 152 -6.09 8.05 19.70
CA ALA A 152 -7.15 7.78 18.72
C ALA A 152 -7.66 6.34 18.84
N ARG A 153 -6.77 5.37 19.11
CA ARG A 153 -7.16 3.97 19.35
C ARG A 153 -8.12 3.81 20.54
N ILE A 154 -7.88 4.54 21.64
CA ILE A 154 -8.75 4.52 22.82
C ILE A 154 -10.14 5.10 22.47
N GLU A 155 -10.17 6.22 21.76
CA GLU A 155 -11.40 6.89 21.36
C GLU A 155 -12.29 5.97 20.50
N ILE A 156 -11.71 5.31 19.48
CA ILE A 156 -12.45 4.39 18.61
C ILE A 156 -12.98 3.20 19.41
N LYS A 157 -12.20 2.66 20.36
CA LYS A 157 -12.68 1.59 21.25
C LYS A 157 -13.88 2.05 22.09
N ALA A 158 -13.83 3.26 22.64
CA ALA A 158 -14.94 3.83 23.40
C ALA A 158 -16.22 3.99 22.54
N ILE A 159 -16.07 4.48 21.31
CA ILE A 159 -17.17 4.62 20.34
C ILE A 159 -17.75 3.24 19.96
N SER A 160 -16.89 2.24 19.76
CA SER A 160 -17.33 0.88 19.46
C SER A 160 -18.12 0.28 20.61
N SER A 161 -17.70 0.50 21.86
CA SER A 161 -18.36 -0.04 23.06
C SER A 161 -19.70 0.65 23.37
N SER A 162 -19.89 1.91 22.98
CA SER A 162 -21.15 2.64 23.21
C SER A 162 -22.27 2.27 22.24
N LYS A 163 -21.96 1.55 21.16
CA LYS A 163 -22.93 1.11 20.15
C LYS A 163 -23.51 -0.25 20.52
N ARG A 164 -24.86 -0.33 20.64
CA ARG A 164 -25.58 -1.56 20.99
C ARG A 164 -25.39 -2.66 19.94
N PHE A 165 -25.20 -3.87 20.44
CA PHE A 165 -24.97 -5.10 19.67
C PHE A 165 -26.23 -5.54 18.92
N ILE A 166 -26.06 -6.11 17.73
CA ILE A 166 -27.10 -6.95 17.10
C ILE A 166 -26.88 -8.43 17.48
N ASN A 167 -25.68 -8.84 17.95
CA ASN A 167 -25.34 -10.24 18.28
C ASN A 167 -24.06 -10.37 19.17
N ASP A 168 -24.00 -9.74 20.36
CA ASP A 168 -22.93 -9.91 21.40
C ASP A 168 -21.43 -9.88 20.98
N GLY A 169 -21.10 -9.50 19.73
CA GLY A 169 -19.73 -9.48 19.20
C GLY A 169 -19.10 -8.09 19.15
N THR A 170 -17.79 -8.01 19.39
CA THR A 170 -16.99 -6.78 19.27
C THR A 170 -17.10 -6.18 17.87
N ARG A 171 -17.57 -4.93 17.70
CA ARG A 171 -17.65 -4.26 16.37
C ARG A 171 -16.30 -3.78 15.82
N LEU A 172 -15.21 -3.95 16.56
CA LEU A 172 -13.89 -3.45 16.21
C LEU A 172 -12.83 -4.52 16.44
N TRP A 173 -12.21 -4.97 15.35
CA TRP A 173 -11.07 -5.87 15.38
C TRP A 173 -9.82 -5.12 14.93
N TYR A 174 -8.69 -5.47 15.55
CA TYR A 174 -7.37 -4.98 15.15
C TYR A 174 -6.60 -6.14 14.54
N SER A 175 -5.91 -5.88 13.44
CA SER A 175 -4.84 -6.80 13.00
C SER A 175 -3.79 -6.85 14.10
N HIS A 176 -3.50 -8.04 14.62
CA HIS A 176 -2.34 -8.25 15.47
C HIS A 176 -1.21 -8.69 14.53
N ASN A 177 -0.19 -7.85 14.40
CA ASN A 177 1.10 -8.28 13.85
C ASN A 177 1.98 -8.79 14.99
#